data_AF-A0A7X7A4Q9-F1
#
_entry.id   AF-A0A7X7A4Q9-F1
#
_cell.length_a   1.000
_cell.length_b   1.000
_cell.length_c   1.000
_cell.angle_alpha   90.00
_cell.angle_beta   90.00
_cell.angle_gamma   90.00
#
_symmetry.space_group_name_H-M   'P 1'
#
loop_
_entity.id
_entity.type
_entity.pdbx_description
1 polymer ?
#
loop_
_entity_poly.entity_id
_entity_poly.type
_entity_poly.pdbx_seq_one_letter_code
_entity_poly.pdbx_strand_id
1 'polypeptide(L)'
;MSLPIRWGWLLCASLLGLVLGSGIVGAAEAEHPAVRELSQRGVLKGYPHGQFEPDKPVTRLELAVILARLVRAIEANPAAAQPASPPKPAAKPARLPKGVPAWARSDFQFLADRGFVVEQPDLCRDLRQPALQKDVKTGLVWALASLAKRGFIPPGDLAPPPAEPVPQP
;
A
#
# COMPACT_ATOMS: atom_id res chain seq x y z
N MET A 1 29.57 -3.28 -53.33
CA MET A 1 29.97 -2.00 -52.70
C MET A 1 29.31 -0.86 -53.46
N SER A 2 28.55 -0.04 -52.72
CA SER A 2 27.99 1.29 -53.04
C SER A 2 27.16 1.52 -54.32
N LEU A 3 25.86 1.75 -54.06
CA LEU A 3 24.89 2.47 -54.91
C LEU A 3 25.27 3.96 -55.06
N PRO A 4 24.69 4.67 -56.04
CA PRO A 4 24.05 5.95 -55.72
C PRO A 4 22.62 6.03 -56.33
N ILE A 5 21.58 6.14 -55.50
CA ILE A 5 20.88 7.39 -55.12
C ILE A 5 19.96 7.92 -56.24
N ARG A 6 18.63 7.88 -55.91
CA ARG A 6 17.47 8.80 -56.14
C ARG A 6 17.58 9.70 -57.38
N TRP A 7 16.57 9.89 -58.21
CA TRP A 7 15.41 10.79 -58.10
C TRP A 7 14.51 10.40 -59.30
N GLY A 8 13.20 10.28 -59.29
CA GLY A 8 12.13 10.50 -58.35
C GLY A 8 10.85 10.65 -59.20
N TRP A 9 9.80 11.12 -58.55
CA TRP A 9 8.69 11.81 -59.20
C TRP A 9 7.65 10.93 -59.91
N LEU A 10 6.54 10.76 -59.19
CA LEU A 10 5.20 11.07 -59.70
C LEU A 10 4.64 10.14 -60.78
N LEU A 11 3.96 9.08 -60.35
CA LEU A 11 2.61 8.73 -60.81
C LEU A 11 2.09 7.62 -59.89
N CYS A 12 1.22 7.99 -58.95
CA CYS A 12 0.22 7.19 -58.23
C CYS A 12 0.01 7.74 -56.80
N ALA A 13 -0.19 9.06 -56.70
CA ALA A 13 -1.00 9.60 -55.62
C ALA A 13 -2.45 9.67 -56.11
N SER A 14 -3.40 9.30 -55.23
CA SER A 14 -4.86 9.41 -55.37
C SER A 14 -5.53 8.24 -56.13
N LEU A 15 -6.59 7.55 -55.67
CA LEU A 15 -7.70 7.93 -54.79
C LEU A 15 -8.58 6.69 -54.45
N LEU A 16 -9.30 6.74 -53.31
CA LEU A 16 -10.28 5.79 -52.68
C LEU A 16 -9.69 4.59 -51.89
N GLY A 17 -9.90 4.39 -50.58
CA GLY A 17 -10.67 5.06 -49.52
C GLY A 17 -10.61 4.17 -48.26
N LEU A 18 -10.07 4.67 -47.15
CA LEU A 18 -10.72 4.89 -45.82
C LEU A 18 -11.57 3.73 -45.23
N VAL A 19 -11.54 3.61 -43.88
CA VAL A 19 -12.41 2.81 -42.95
C VAL A 19 -11.78 1.45 -42.60
N LEU A 20 -11.24 1.10 -41.41
CA LEU A 20 -11.28 1.51 -39.99
C LEU A 20 -9.92 1.07 -39.37
N GLY A 21 -9.31 1.69 -38.37
CA GLY A 21 -9.86 2.22 -37.12
C GLY A 21 -9.23 1.46 -35.95
N SER A 22 -8.41 2.17 -35.17
CA SER A 22 -8.16 1.97 -33.74
C SER A 22 -7.59 0.63 -33.26
N GLY A 23 -6.30 0.64 -32.91
CA GLY A 23 -5.71 -0.48 -32.18
C GLY A 23 -4.31 -0.25 -31.60
N ILE A 24 -3.83 1.00 -31.45
CA ILE A 24 -2.94 1.25 -30.32
C ILE A 24 -3.80 1.11 -29.08
N VAL A 25 -3.98 -0.13 -28.61
CA VAL A 25 -4.31 -0.35 -27.22
C VAL A 25 -3.06 0.10 -26.48
N GLY A 26 -2.99 1.40 -26.20
CA GLY A 26 -2.29 1.85 -25.02
C GLY A 26 -2.89 1.01 -23.90
N ALA A 27 -2.09 0.11 -23.37
CA ALA A 27 -2.41 -0.57 -22.14
C ALA A 27 -2.55 0.55 -21.11
N ALA A 28 -3.76 1.04 -20.89
CA ALA A 28 -4.11 1.55 -19.59
C ALA A 28 -3.77 0.39 -18.65
N GLU A 29 -2.67 0.52 -17.89
CA GLU A 29 -2.26 -0.49 -16.91
C GLU A 29 -3.50 -0.92 -16.13
N ALA A 30 -3.87 -2.20 -16.24
CA ALA A 30 -4.99 -2.71 -15.49
C ALA A 30 -4.65 -2.57 -14.00
N GLU A 31 -5.37 -1.69 -13.29
CA GLU A 31 -5.25 -1.59 -11.84
C GLU A 31 -5.46 -2.98 -11.22
N HIS A 32 -4.48 -3.43 -10.43
CA HIS A 32 -4.56 -4.73 -9.78
C HIS A 32 -5.85 -4.80 -8.93
N PRO A 33 -6.67 -5.87 -8.98
CA PRO A 33 -7.99 -5.92 -8.33
C PRO A 33 -7.95 -5.58 -6.83
N ALA A 34 -6.85 -5.94 -6.16
CA ALA A 34 -6.61 -5.60 -4.75
C ALA A 34 -6.55 -4.08 -4.49
N VAL A 35 -6.01 -3.27 -5.43
CA VAL A 35 -5.95 -1.81 -5.31
C VAL A 35 -7.36 -1.24 -5.28
N ARG A 36 -8.22 -1.70 -6.21
CA ARG A 36 -9.62 -1.30 -6.27
C ARG A 36 -10.36 -1.68 -4.99
N GLU A 37 -10.18 -2.90 -4.51
CA GLU A 37 -10.83 -3.38 -3.29
C GLU A 37 -10.41 -2.57 -2.05
N LEU A 38 -9.10 -2.40 -1.83
CA LEU A 38 -8.57 -1.66 -0.68
C LEU A 38 -8.93 -0.17 -0.76
N SER A 39 -9.05 0.39 -1.97
CA SER A 39 -9.59 1.73 -2.18
C SER A 39 -11.06 1.82 -1.78
N GLN A 40 -11.90 0.86 -2.18
CA GLN A 40 -13.32 0.82 -1.78
C GLN A 40 -13.49 0.70 -0.26
N ARG A 41 -12.65 -0.11 0.39
CA ARG A 41 -12.57 -0.26 1.86
C ARG A 41 -12.01 0.98 2.57
N GLY A 42 -11.56 2.00 1.84
CA GLY A 42 -11.05 3.25 2.39
C GLY A 42 -9.60 3.20 2.87
N VAL A 43 -8.90 2.08 2.68
CA VAL A 43 -7.49 1.90 3.12
C VAL A 43 -6.56 2.80 2.32
N LEU A 44 -6.75 2.87 0.99
CA LEU A 44 -5.91 3.64 0.07
C LEU A 44 -6.47 5.05 -0.27
N LYS A 45 -7.51 5.53 0.43
CA LYS A 45 -8.13 6.85 0.13
C LYS A 45 -7.30 8.03 0.68
N GLY A 46 -7.69 9.27 0.38
CA GLY A 46 -7.27 10.43 1.18
C GLY A 46 -5.83 10.93 1.02
N TYR A 47 -5.15 10.53 -0.07
CA TYR A 47 -4.00 11.29 -0.55
C TYR A 47 -4.45 12.72 -0.88
N PRO A 48 -3.68 13.77 -0.54
CA PRO A 48 -3.95 15.10 -1.05
C PRO A 48 -3.97 15.15 -2.60
N HIS A 49 -3.34 14.17 -3.27
CA HIS A 49 -3.29 14.04 -4.73
C HIS A 49 -4.23 12.96 -5.32
N GLY A 50 -5.03 12.28 -4.48
CA GLY A 50 -6.24 11.54 -4.88
C GLY A 50 -6.12 10.27 -5.73
N GLN A 51 -4.92 9.86 -6.16
CA GLN A 51 -4.75 8.68 -7.04
C GLN A 51 -3.69 7.72 -6.50
N PHE A 52 -3.90 6.42 -6.75
CA PHE A 52 -2.89 5.39 -6.50
C PHE A 52 -1.89 5.42 -7.66
N GLU A 53 -0.64 5.80 -7.36
CA GLU A 53 0.41 5.95 -8.38
C GLU A 53 1.47 4.85 -8.17
N PRO A 54 1.34 3.68 -8.84
CA PRO A 54 2.15 2.49 -8.55
C PRO A 54 3.65 2.69 -8.75
N ASP A 55 4.03 3.56 -9.69
CA ASP A 55 5.44 3.84 -10.00
C ASP A 55 6.06 4.89 -9.08
N LYS A 56 5.25 5.58 -8.26
CA LYS A 56 5.77 6.57 -7.33
C LYS A 56 6.15 5.93 -5.99
N PRO A 57 7.33 6.26 -5.45
CA PRO A 57 7.69 5.84 -4.11
C PRO A 57 6.66 6.33 -3.09
N VAL A 58 6.14 5.41 -2.28
CA VAL A 58 5.30 5.75 -1.13
C VAL A 58 6.13 6.50 -0.10
N THR A 59 5.61 7.61 0.44
CA THR A 59 6.26 8.34 1.53
C THR A 59 6.04 7.61 2.87
N ARG A 60 6.89 7.89 3.86
CA ARG A 60 6.70 7.37 5.23
C ARG A 60 5.36 7.79 5.83
N LEU A 61 4.91 9.01 5.52
CA LEU A 61 3.59 9.51 5.89
C LEU A 61 2.48 8.61 5.36
N GLU A 62 2.51 8.34 4.06
CA GLU A 62 1.49 7.55 3.38
C GLU A 62 1.52 6.10 3.85
N LEU A 63 2.71 5.52 4.03
CA LEU A 63 2.86 4.19 4.61
C LEU A 63 2.21 4.11 6.00
N ALA A 64 2.49 5.05 6.90
CA ALA A 64 1.87 5.08 8.22
C ALA A 64 0.34 5.18 8.13
N VAL A 65 -0.19 6.06 7.28
CA VAL A 65 -1.63 6.22 7.08
C VAL A 65 -2.27 4.92 6.55
N ILE A 66 -1.64 4.25 5.58
CA ILE A 66 -2.11 2.97 5.05
C ILE A 66 -2.16 1.92 6.16
N LEU A 67 -1.11 1.81 6.98
CA LEU A 67 -1.06 0.87 8.10
C LEU A 67 -2.16 1.15 9.13
N ALA A 68 -2.37 2.43 9.49
CA ALA A 68 -3.43 2.83 10.41
C ALA A 68 -4.80 2.35 9.92
N ARG A 69 -5.09 2.59 8.64
CA ARG A 69 -6.40 2.28 8.06
C ARG A 69 -6.58 0.80 7.78
N LEU A 70 -5.52 0.10 7.41
CA LEU A 70 -5.53 -1.36 7.30
C LEU A 70 -5.92 -1.98 8.64
N VAL A 71 -5.24 -1.59 9.73
CA VAL A 71 -5.54 -2.10 11.07
C VAL A 71 -6.98 -1.73 11.47
N ARG A 72 -7.43 -0.50 11.23
CA ARG A 72 -8.83 -0.09 11.49
C ARG A 72 -9.84 -0.93 10.71
N ALA A 73 -9.59 -1.19 9.44
CA ALA A 73 -10.51 -1.94 8.58
C ALA A 73 -10.65 -3.39 9.06
N ILE A 74 -9.57 -4.00 9.53
CA ILE A 74 -9.59 -5.34 10.12
C ILE A 74 -10.31 -5.31 11.47
N GLU A 75 -9.98 -4.34 12.34
CA GLU A 75 -10.62 -4.18 13.65
C GLU A 75 -12.14 -3.91 13.56
N ALA A 76 -12.58 -3.24 12.49
CA ALA A 76 -13.99 -2.95 12.25
C ALA A 76 -14.78 -4.14 11.67
N ASN A 77 -14.12 -5.24 11.30
CA ASN A 77 -14.81 -6.43 10.81
C ASN A 77 -15.29 -7.29 12.01
N PRO A 78 -16.61 -7.33 12.31
CA PRO A 78 -17.12 -8.08 13.45
C PRO A 78 -16.90 -9.60 13.33
N ALA A 79 -16.70 -10.12 12.11
CA ALA A 79 -16.38 -11.53 11.89
C ALA A 79 -14.90 -11.88 12.16
N ALA A 80 -14.01 -10.89 12.20
CA ALA A 80 -12.57 -11.10 12.45
C ALA A 80 -12.21 -11.00 13.95
N ALA A 81 -13.11 -10.46 14.77
CA ALA A 81 -12.90 -10.37 16.20
C ALA A 81 -13.19 -11.73 16.86
N GLN A 82 -12.17 -12.36 17.44
CA GLN A 82 -12.40 -13.34 18.50
C GLN A 82 -13.04 -12.64 19.71
N PRO A 83 -13.75 -13.34 20.62
CA PRO A 83 -14.20 -12.78 21.89
C PRO A 83 -12.97 -12.41 22.76
N ALA A 84 -12.29 -11.34 22.39
CA ALA A 84 -11.18 -10.76 23.09
C ALA A 84 -11.74 -9.80 24.15
N SER A 85 -11.13 -9.82 25.34
CA SER A 85 -11.41 -8.84 26.39
C SER A 85 -11.39 -7.42 25.80
N PRO A 86 -12.32 -6.54 26.22
CA PRO A 86 -12.42 -5.19 25.67
C PRO A 86 -11.05 -4.50 25.71
N PRO A 87 -10.67 -3.77 24.64
CA PRO A 87 -9.37 -3.13 24.58
C PRO A 87 -9.23 -2.19 25.78
N LYS A 88 -8.21 -2.44 26.61
CA LYS A 88 -7.86 -1.53 27.71
C LYS A 88 -7.71 -0.12 27.11
N PRO A 89 -8.41 0.90 27.64
CA PRO A 89 -8.26 2.27 27.15
C PRO A 89 -6.78 2.65 27.13
N ALA A 90 -6.33 3.23 26.03
CA ALA A 90 -4.94 3.64 25.88
C ALA A 90 -4.54 4.53 27.07
N ALA A 91 -3.37 4.25 27.67
CA ALA A 91 -2.72 5.19 28.57
C ALA A 91 -2.45 6.50 27.81
N LYS A 92 -2.41 7.63 28.55
CA LYS A 92 -2.25 9.04 28.10
C LYS A 92 -1.95 9.25 26.60
N PRO A 93 -2.65 10.19 25.92
CA PRO A 93 -2.51 10.40 24.48
C PRO A 93 -1.05 10.58 24.09
N ALA A 94 -0.57 9.67 23.25
CA ALA A 94 0.81 9.69 22.79
C ALA A 94 1.04 10.91 21.89
N ARG A 95 2.24 11.51 22.00
CA ARG A 95 2.61 12.69 21.23
C ARG A 95 2.78 12.33 19.75
N LEU A 96 2.14 13.10 18.86
CA LEU A 96 2.29 12.91 17.42
C LEU A 96 3.68 13.36 16.92
N PRO A 97 4.23 12.69 15.88
CA PRO A 97 5.44 13.15 15.22
C PRO A 97 5.30 14.58 14.68
N LYS A 98 6.42 15.30 14.62
CA LYS A 98 6.47 16.62 13.96
C LYS A 98 6.20 16.44 12.45
N GLY A 99 5.44 17.37 11.87
CA GLY A 99 5.16 17.38 10.43
C GLY A 99 3.96 16.55 9.98
N VAL A 100 3.20 15.94 10.90
CA VAL A 100 1.91 15.30 10.57
C VAL A 100 0.90 16.37 10.11
N PRO A 101 0.40 16.31 8.86
CA PRO A 101 -0.59 17.26 8.37
C PRO A 101 -1.96 17.03 8.99
N ALA A 102 -2.82 18.05 8.98
CA ALA A 102 -4.13 18.01 9.63
C ALA A 102 -5.00 16.83 9.18
N TRP A 103 -4.99 16.50 7.88
CA TRP A 103 -5.76 15.40 7.31
C TRP A 103 -5.32 14.01 7.80
N ALA A 104 -4.06 13.85 8.24
CA ALA A 104 -3.51 12.57 8.71
C ALA A 104 -3.55 12.44 10.24
N ARG A 105 -3.97 13.48 10.97
CA ARG A 105 -3.88 13.50 12.45
C ARG A 105 -4.67 12.38 13.11
N SER A 106 -5.86 12.04 12.61
CA SER A 106 -6.67 10.96 13.18
C SER A 106 -6.00 9.60 13.01
N ASP A 107 -5.39 9.35 11.85
CA ASP A 107 -4.69 8.10 11.56
C ASP A 107 -3.43 7.96 12.42
N PHE A 108 -2.67 9.06 12.57
CA PHE A 108 -1.51 9.08 13.47
C PHE A 108 -1.88 8.99 14.95
N GLN A 109 -3.00 9.59 15.38
CA GLN A 109 -3.47 9.43 16.76
C GLN A 109 -3.84 7.97 17.03
N PHE A 110 -4.57 7.35 16.09
CA PHE A 110 -4.91 5.93 16.17
C PHE A 110 -3.67 5.03 16.31
N LEU A 111 -2.60 5.33 15.56
CA LEU A 111 -1.31 4.64 15.65
C LEU A 111 -0.59 4.92 16.97
N ALA A 112 -0.58 6.18 17.42
CA ALA A 112 0.08 6.62 18.65
C ALA A 112 -0.55 5.95 19.88
N ASP A 113 -1.87 5.85 19.93
CA ASP A 113 -2.63 5.15 20.98
C ASP A 113 -2.31 3.65 21.05
N ARG A 114 -1.69 3.11 19.99
CA ARG A 114 -1.27 1.70 19.84
C ARG A 114 0.22 1.48 20.04
N GLY A 115 0.96 2.52 20.41
CA GLY A 115 2.41 2.44 20.62
C GLY A 115 3.25 2.56 19.35
N PHE A 116 2.64 2.65 18.15
CA PHE A 116 3.37 2.67 16.87
C PHE A 116 4.47 3.73 16.83
N VAL A 117 4.16 4.96 17.27
CA VAL A 117 5.10 6.09 17.19
C VAL A 117 6.35 5.86 18.04
N VAL A 118 6.19 5.15 19.17
CA VAL A 118 7.29 4.81 20.07
C VAL A 118 8.08 3.62 19.53
N GLU A 119 7.39 2.62 18.98
CA GLU A 119 7.99 1.38 18.46
C GLU A 119 8.64 1.56 17.08
N GLN A 120 8.21 2.56 16.29
CA GLN A 120 8.68 2.83 14.93
C GLN A 120 9.26 4.26 14.78
N PRO A 121 10.30 4.63 15.56
CA PRO A 121 10.84 5.99 15.53
C PRO A 121 11.44 6.35 14.17
N ASP A 122 12.02 5.36 13.48
CA ASP A 122 12.64 5.50 12.16
C ASP A 122 11.64 5.79 11.04
N LEU A 123 10.44 5.22 11.12
CA LEU A 123 9.34 5.44 10.19
C LEU A 123 8.63 6.77 10.49
N CYS A 124 8.63 7.19 11.76
CA CYS A 124 7.98 8.43 12.20
C CYS A 124 8.85 9.69 12.02
N ARG A 125 10.11 9.57 11.59
CA ARG A 125 10.97 10.71 11.23
C ARG A 125 10.85 11.05 9.75
N ASP A 126 10.98 12.34 9.45
CA ASP A 126 11.04 12.87 8.08
C ASP A 126 9.92 12.33 7.19
N LEU A 127 8.67 12.49 7.61
CA LEU A 127 7.49 11.83 7.04
C LEU A 127 7.30 12.02 5.53
N ARG A 128 7.86 13.09 4.94
CA ARG A 128 7.79 13.38 3.50
C ARG A 128 8.81 12.60 2.67
N GLN A 129 9.79 11.97 3.31
CA GLN A 129 10.78 11.17 2.60
C GLN A 129 10.14 9.86 2.10
N PRO A 130 10.66 9.31 0.99
CA PRO A 130 10.30 7.96 0.54
C PRO A 130 10.50 6.94 1.66
N ALA A 131 9.52 6.05 1.84
CA ALA A 131 9.66 4.92 2.73
C ALA A 131 10.66 3.93 2.15
N LEU A 132 11.59 3.48 2.99
CA LEU A 132 12.57 2.49 2.61
C LEU A 132 11.98 1.08 2.73
N GLN A 133 12.59 0.10 2.07
CA GLN A 133 12.19 -1.31 2.20
C GLN A 133 12.15 -1.76 3.67
N LYS A 134 13.08 -1.26 4.50
CA LYS A 134 13.09 -1.53 5.95
C LYS A 134 11.85 -0.96 6.66
N ASP A 135 11.39 0.24 6.27
CA ASP A 135 10.24 0.91 6.87
C ASP A 135 8.96 0.12 6.56
N VAL A 136 8.83 -0.35 5.31
CA VAL A 136 7.73 -1.23 4.88
C VAL A 136 7.73 -2.53 5.68
N LYS A 137 8.90 -3.18 5.80
CA LYS A 137 9.04 -4.44 6.55
C LYS A 137 8.66 -4.27 8.03
N THR A 138 9.23 -3.28 8.72
CA THR A 138 8.95 -3.10 10.15
C THR A 138 7.51 -2.63 10.40
N GLY A 139 6.97 -1.78 9.52
CA GLY A 139 5.57 -1.34 9.60
C GLY A 139 4.57 -2.48 9.42
N LEU A 140 4.80 -3.38 8.45
CA LEU A 140 3.97 -4.57 8.24
C LEU A 140 4.06 -5.54 9.41
N VAL A 141 5.28 -5.84 9.88
CA VAL A 141 5.50 -6.70 11.06
C VAL A 141 4.78 -6.13 12.27
N TRP A 142 4.87 -4.83 12.50
CA TRP A 142 4.16 -4.16 13.57
C TRP A 142 2.64 -4.32 13.45
N ALA A 143 2.08 -4.11 12.25
CA ALA A 143 0.63 -4.21 12.04
C ALA A 143 0.12 -5.63 12.34
N LEU A 144 0.82 -6.66 11.83
CA LEU A 144 0.48 -8.06 12.09
C LEU A 144 0.60 -8.41 13.57
N ALA A 145 1.71 -8.03 14.23
CA ALA A 145 1.91 -8.28 15.65
C ALA A 145 0.86 -7.57 16.52
N SER A 146 0.50 -6.33 16.17
CA SER A 146 -0.55 -5.56 16.85
C SER A 146 -1.91 -6.25 16.73
N LEU A 147 -2.28 -6.69 15.53
CA LEU A 147 -3.53 -7.42 15.29
C LEU A 147 -3.58 -8.76 16.03
N ALA A 148 -2.49 -9.54 15.99
CA ALA A 148 -2.38 -10.81 16.70
C ALA A 148 -2.52 -10.63 18.22
N LYS A 149 -1.80 -9.66 18.80
CA LYS A 149 -1.87 -9.34 20.24
C LYS A 149 -3.28 -8.97 20.72
N ARG A 150 -4.15 -8.56 19.79
CA ARG A 150 -5.52 -8.10 20.06
C ARG A 150 -6.60 -9.10 19.63
N GLY A 151 -6.21 -10.29 19.19
CA GLY A 151 -7.14 -11.36 18.83
C GLY A 151 -7.78 -11.22 17.44
N PHE A 152 -7.21 -10.40 16.56
CA PHE A 152 -7.65 -10.28 15.16
C PHE A 152 -6.94 -11.24 14.21
N ILE A 153 -5.91 -11.96 14.69
CA ILE A 153 -5.27 -13.06 13.98
C ILE A 153 -5.30 -14.28 14.92
N PRO A 154 -5.97 -15.38 14.56
CA PRO A 154 -5.96 -16.63 15.31
C PRO A 154 -4.53 -17.13 15.57
N PRO A 155 -4.22 -17.66 16.77
CA PRO A 155 -2.90 -18.23 17.06
C PRO A 155 -2.50 -19.36 16.09
N GLY A 156 -3.48 -20.12 15.58
CA GLY A 156 -3.26 -21.18 14.60
C GLY A 156 -2.78 -20.66 13.24
N ASP A 157 -3.17 -19.45 12.85
CA ASP A 157 -2.80 -18.86 11.54
C ASP A 157 -1.34 -18.38 11.52
N LEU A 158 -0.72 -18.22 12.70
CA LEU A 158 0.68 -17.83 12.87
C LEU A 158 1.55 -18.95 13.45
N ALA A 159 1.00 -20.17 13.59
CA ALA A 159 1.78 -21.30 14.09
C ALA A 159 2.94 -21.58 13.13
N PRO A 160 4.14 -21.92 13.64
CA PRO A 160 5.23 -22.36 12.77
C PRO A 160 4.74 -23.57 11.95
N PRO A 161 5.18 -23.70 10.69
CA PRO A 161 4.89 -24.90 9.93
C PRO A 161 5.34 -26.13 10.75
N PRO A 162 4.64 -27.27 10.63
CA PRO A 162 5.09 -28.49 11.27
C PRO A 162 6.55 -28.72 10.92
N ALA A 163 7.39 -29.05 11.91
CA ALA A 163 8.80 -29.28 11.68
C ALA A 163 8.96 -30.27 10.52
N GLU A 164 9.68 -29.88 9.47
CA GLU A 164 9.99 -30.79 8.39
C GLU A 164 10.69 -32.02 8.99
N PRO A 165 10.33 -33.24 8.59
CA PRO A 165 11.01 -34.43 9.08
C PRO A 165 12.49 -34.29 8.75
N VAL A 166 13.31 -34.18 9.78
CA VAL A 166 14.77 -34.11 9.63
C VAL A 166 15.20 -35.39 8.90
N PRO A 167 15.83 -35.29 7.71
CA PRO A 167 16.31 -36.47 7.02
C PRO A 167 17.27 -37.20 7.94
N GLN A 168 16.97 -38.46 8.26
CA GLN A 168 17.85 -39.29 9.07
C GLN A 168 19.14 -39.58 8.27
N PRO A 169 20.31 -39.57 8.94
CA PRO A 169 21.60 -39.77 8.28
C PRO A 169 21.73 -41.15 7.60
#